data_AF-A0A533RKV9-F1
#
_entry.id   AF-A0A533RKV9-F1
#
_cell.length_a   1.000
_cell.length_b   1.000
_cell.length_c   1.000
_cell.angle_alpha   90.00
_cell.angle_beta   90.00
_cell.angle_gamma   90.00
#
_symmetry.space_group_name_H-M   'P 1'
#
loop_
_entity.id
_entity.type
_entity.pdbx_description
1 polymer ?
#
loop_
_entity_poly.entity_id
_entity_poly.type
_entity_poly.pdbx_seq_one_letter_code
_entity_poly.pdbx_strand_id
1 'polypeptide(L)'
;TTVDVWVNRDPDTVRFIARNLECLQCHTELIPELTWPAVHDPFLKKECTVCHTPHGKEIEYTVRAGGYRTFQQTRIRMEWLPLKFVLWAWDGVAGVTGSHKGGELVSQQSAKVKGEKSELTMPETELCWMCHGNLSPQMNSDYTHNPFAKGYCTACHDPHAAKYRVLLTMDERNLCVTCHPIGAQLARAQVHPPVQERWCLNCHDPHGSDWRGILVDNQRDLCFTCHPTVAPLSLKAVQHNPFLYDDCTGCHEPHGSNYMPLLNKNTPPLCYDCHPGIAKDFVKTSHHPVGTVELDCQGCHDPHAADYPALLTARNNNMCYECHGSAIQASYDASLHFDTLCIDCHTPHGSEWGPLLQQRTPDICLNCHAPHRYDDPGYNNHPVRPVFYDPLAGQPLTCVSSCHNPHGTPFSAMLKWPNMQTYGGQYWGKDYICRKCHSPVGVKY
;
A
#
# COMPACT_ATOMS: atom_id res chain seq x y z
N THR A 1 18.32 -25.40 47.65
CA THR A 1 17.82 -26.79 47.56
C THR A 1 17.15 -26.95 46.21
N THR A 2 17.67 -27.77 45.31
CA THR A 2 16.99 -28.06 44.04
C THR A 2 15.75 -28.88 44.40
N VAL A 3 14.57 -28.29 44.26
CA VAL A 3 13.32 -29.03 44.46
C VAL A 3 12.78 -29.31 43.06
N ASP A 4 12.96 -30.54 42.60
CA ASP A 4 12.36 -31.03 41.37
C ASP A 4 10.84 -31.05 41.56
N VAL A 5 10.14 -30.12 40.91
CA VAL A 5 8.67 -30.10 40.90
C VAL A 5 8.20 -30.44 39.49
N TRP A 6 7.50 -31.58 39.40
CA TRP A 6 6.94 -32.17 38.20
C TRP A 6 5.65 -31.46 37.80
N VAL A 7 5.53 -30.99 36.56
CA VAL A 7 4.27 -30.46 36.02
C VAL A 7 3.92 -31.27 34.78
N ASN A 8 2.85 -32.05 34.85
CA ASN A 8 2.41 -32.98 33.81
C ASN A 8 1.41 -32.30 32.88
N ARG A 9 1.74 -32.13 31.60
CA ARG A 9 0.80 -31.79 30.51
C ARG A 9 1.26 -32.48 29.22
N ASP A 10 0.68 -33.65 28.93
CA ASP A 10 0.73 -34.43 27.66
C ASP A 10 2.04 -35.19 27.28
N PRO A 11 1.99 -36.17 26.33
CA PRO A 11 2.81 -37.39 26.37
C PRO A 11 4.28 -37.24 25.98
N ASP A 12 4.69 -36.10 25.44
CA ASP A 12 6.10 -35.78 25.23
C ASP A 12 6.62 -35.04 26.46
N THR A 13 7.00 -35.80 27.49
CA THR A 13 7.35 -35.27 28.81
C THR A 13 8.66 -34.45 28.75
N VAL A 14 8.57 -33.15 28.50
CA VAL A 14 9.69 -32.22 28.67
C VAL A 14 9.93 -32.02 30.17
N ARG A 15 11.09 -32.45 30.66
CA ARG A 15 11.49 -32.32 32.06
C ARG A 15 12.08 -30.92 32.29
N PHE A 16 11.50 -30.14 33.20
CA PHE A 16 12.06 -28.86 33.62
C PHE A 16 12.58 -28.95 35.05
N ILE A 17 13.82 -28.49 35.27
CA ILE A 17 14.36 -28.30 36.63
C ILE A 17 13.89 -26.92 37.10
N ALA A 18 12.95 -26.87 38.04
CA ALA A 18 12.55 -25.62 38.66
C ALA A 18 13.69 -25.09 39.55
N ARG A 19 14.23 -23.92 39.21
CA ARG A 19 15.25 -23.23 40.01
C ARG A 19 14.59 -22.07 40.78
N ASN A 20 15.21 -21.59 41.86
CA ASN A 20 14.81 -20.38 42.58
C ASN A 20 13.35 -20.29 43.08
N LEU A 21 12.72 -21.40 43.48
CA LEU A 21 11.39 -21.42 44.11
C LEU A 21 11.26 -20.47 45.31
N GLU A 22 12.38 -20.18 45.97
CA GLU A 22 12.50 -19.26 47.10
C GLU A 22 12.15 -17.82 46.73
N CYS A 23 12.38 -17.38 45.48
CA CYS A 23 12.00 -16.04 45.03
C CYS A 23 10.49 -15.84 45.07
N LEU A 24 9.72 -16.84 44.63
CA LEU A 24 8.24 -16.80 44.63
C LEU A 24 7.63 -16.87 46.04
N GLN A 25 8.39 -17.28 47.05
CA GLN A 25 7.94 -17.22 48.45
C GLN A 25 7.87 -15.76 48.95
N CYS A 26 8.74 -14.87 48.44
CA CYS A 26 8.72 -13.43 48.74
C CYS A 26 7.98 -12.60 47.68
N HIS A 27 7.79 -13.16 46.48
CA HIS A 27 7.10 -12.55 45.35
C HIS A 27 5.83 -13.32 44.98
N THR A 28 4.96 -13.53 45.97
CA THR A 28 3.71 -14.27 45.78
C THR A 28 2.77 -13.57 44.82
N GLU A 29 2.94 -12.25 44.62
CA GLU A 29 2.23 -11.45 43.63
C GLU A 29 2.45 -11.92 42.18
N LEU A 30 3.57 -12.57 41.88
CA LEU A 30 3.90 -13.07 40.53
C LEU A 30 3.35 -14.48 40.26
N ILE A 31 2.90 -15.20 41.30
CA ILE A 31 2.40 -16.58 41.15
C ILE A 31 1.17 -16.67 40.24
N PRO A 32 0.17 -15.75 40.31
CA PRO A 32 -0.99 -15.80 39.42
C PRO A 32 -0.61 -15.68 37.93
N GLU A 33 0.45 -14.95 37.60
CA GLU A 33 0.90 -14.71 36.22
C GLU A 33 1.40 -15.99 35.53
N LEU A 34 1.89 -16.98 36.29
CA LEU A 34 2.27 -18.30 35.77
C LEU A 34 1.09 -19.09 35.18
N THR A 35 -0.15 -18.64 35.43
CA THR A 35 -1.37 -19.27 34.87
C THR A 35 -1.92 -18.51 33.67
N TRP A 36 -1.29 -17.42 33.26
CA TRP A 36 -1.73 -16.64 32.11
C TRP A 36 -1.49 -17.39 30.80
N PRO A 37 -2.20 -17.02 29.71
CA PRO A 37 -2.11 -17.70 28.42
C PRO A 37 -0.71 -17.68 27.79
N ALA A 38 0.03 -16.59 27.94
CA ALA A 38 1.39 -16.46 27.46
C ALA A 38 2.32 -16.23 28.66
N VAL A 39 3.23 -17.16 28.89
CA VAL A 39 4.24 -17.08 29.97
C VAL A 39 5.60 -17.24 29.33
N HIS A 40 6.51 -16.32 29.65
CA HIS A 40 7.86 -16.33 29.12
C HIS A 40 8.64 -17.50 29.71
N ASP A 41 9.34 -18.25 28.85
CA ASP A 41 9.98 -19.52 29.19
C ASP A 41 10.88 -19.47 30.44
N PRO A 42 11.81 -18.50 30.58
CA PRO A 42 12.63 -18.34 31.78
C PRO A 42 11.80 -18.12 33.04
N PHE A 43 10.70 -17.37 32.94
CA PHE A 43 9.81 -17.11 34.07
C PHE A 43 8.99 -18.36 34.44
N LEU A 44 8.48 -19.10 33.44
CA LEU A 44 7.79 -20.37 33.65
C LEU A 44 8.69 -21.40 34.35
N LYS A 45 9.98 -21.43 33.99
CA LYS A 45 11.03 -22.28 34.60
C LYS A 45 11.53 -21.73 35.95
N LYS A 46 11.06 -20.55 36.35
CA LYS A 46 11.42 -19.86 37.61
C LYS A 46 12.90 -19.49 37.68
N GLU A 47 13.52 -19.23 36.54
CA GLU A 47 14.93 -18.86 36.42
C GLU A 47 15.15 -17.36 36.69
N CYS A 48 14.57 -16.84 37.77
CA CYS A 48 14.54 -15.40 38.08
C CYS A 48 15.94 -14.75 38.06
N THR A 49 16.96 -15.47 38.53
CA THR A 49 18.33 -14.96 38.64
C THR A 49 19.09 -14.83 37.31
N VAL A 50 18.48 -15.24 36.19
CA VAL A 50 19.03 -14.96 34.86
C VAL A 50 18.91 -13.47 34.54
N CYS A 51 17.78 -12.88 34.93
CA CYS A 51 17.44 -11.48 34.65
C CYS A 51 17.59 -10.57 35.87
N HIS A 52 17.39 -11.11 37.08
CA HIS A 52 17.31 -10.34 38.32
C HIS A 52 18.46 -10.66 39.29
N THR A 53 18.96 -9.63 39.97
CA THR A 53 19.91 -9.83 41.07
C THR A 53 19.19 -10.35 42.31
N PRO A 54 19.74 -11.37 43.01
CA PRO A 54 19.21 -11.80 44.30
C PRO A 54 19.31 -10.67 45.33
N HIS A 55 18.22 -10.45 46.09
CA HIS A 55 18.12 -9.32 47.02
C HIS A 55 17.48 -9.69 48.37
N GLY A 56 17.22 -10.98 48.62
CA GLY A 56 16.70 -11.46 49.91
C GLY A 56 17.74 -11.37 51.02
N LYS A 57 17.31 -11.06 52.25
CA LYS A 57 18.16 -11.11 53.46
C LYS A 57 17.85 -12.38 54.23
N GLU A 58 18.86 -12.96 54.89
CA GLU A 58 18.66 -14.10 55.78
C GLU A 58 18.86 -13.62 57.22
N ILE A 59 17.81 -13.69 58.04
CA ILE A 59 17.91 -13.40 59.47
C ILE A 59 18.08 -14.73 60.18
N GLU A 60 19.10 -14.81 61.04
CA GLU A 60 19.45 -16.01 61.79
C GLU A 60 19.22 -15.77 63.29
N TYR A 61 18.36 -16.60 63.88
CA TYR A 61 18.04 -16.59 65.30
C TYR A 61 18.83 -17.71 65.98
N THR A 62 19.71 -17.34 66.91
CA THR A 62 20.56 -18.30 67.62
C THR A 62 20.30 -18.26 69.12
N VAL A 63 19.98 -19.42 69.70
CA VAL A 63 19.82 -19.61 71.15
C VAL A 63 21.03 -20.36 71.69
N ARG A 64 21.67 -19.85 72.75
CA ARG A 64 22.84 -20.48 73.41
C ARG A 64 22.57 -20.73 74.89
N ALA A 65 22.99 -21.89 75.40
CA ALA A 65 22.80 -22.30 76.80
C ALA A 65 23.76 -21.56 77.73
N GLY A 66 23.25 -21.01 78.84
CA GLY A 66 24.07 -20.36 79.88
C GLY A 66 23.90 -18.83 80.00
N GLY A 67 23.01 -18.22 79.22
CA GLY A 67 22.56 -16.85 79.43
C GLY A 67 21.14 -16.69 78.90
N TYR A 68 20.26 -16.02 79.65
CA TYR A 68 18.85 -15.76 79.32
C TYR A 68 18.66 -14.83 78.11
N ARG A 69 19.52 -14.87 77.08
CA ARG A 69 19.55 -13.90 75.99
C ARG A 69 19.40 -14.59 74.64
N THR A 70 18.33 -14.25 73.94
CA THR A 70 18.18 -14.50 72.51
C THR A 70 19.01 -13.47 71.76
N PHE A 71 19.90 -13.90 70.87
CA PHE A 71 20.63 -12.99 69.99
C PHE A 71 20.00 -13.04 68.60
N GLN A 72 19.63 -11.88 68.05
CA GLN A 72 19.22 -11.76 66.67
C GLN A 72 20.45 -11.40 65.83
N GLN A 73 20.79 -12.26 64.88
CA GLN A 73 21.91 -12.06 63.99
C GLN A 73 21.35 -11.86 62.58
N THR A 74 21.65 -10.72 61.96
CA THR A 74 21.25 -10.50 60.57
C THR A 74 22.43 -10.88 59.68
N ARG A 75 22.23 -11.90 58.84
CA ARG A 75 23.21 -12.36 57.87
C ARG A 75 22.84 -11.79 56.49
N ILE A 76 23.55 -10.75 56.09
CA ILE A 76 23.40 -10.18 54.75
C ILE A 76 24.35 -10.92 53.83
N ARG A 77 23.79 -11.78 52.98
CA ARG A 77 24.54 -12.51 51.95
C ARG A 77 24.39 -11.79 50.63
N MET A 78 25.45 -11.12 50.19
CA MET A 78 25.51 -10.51 48.85
C MET A 78 26.34 -11.43 47.96
N GLU A 79 25.70 -12.04 46.97
CA GLU A 79 26.37 -12.84 45.95
C GLU A 79 26.45 -12.01 44.66
N TRP A 80 27.63 -11.47 44.37
CA TRP A 80 27.92 -10.75 43.12
C TRP A 80 29.07 -11.48 42.44
N LEU A 81 28.77 -12.34 41.47
CA LEU A 81 29.77 -13.21 40.82
C LEU A 81 31.03 -12.42 40.43
N PRO A 82 32.26 -12.85 40.82
CA PRO A 82 32.62 -14.09 41.52
C PRO A 82 32.71 -13.97 43.06
N LEU A 83 32.35 -12.84 43.64
CA LEU A 83 32.55 -12.52 45.06
C LEU A 83 31.31 -12.82 45.91
N LYS A 84 31.51 -13.59 46.98
CA LYS A 84 30.49 -13.85 48.00
C LYS A 84 30.85 -13.06 49.25
N PHE A 85 30.10 -12.01 49.53
CA PHE A 85 30.26 -11.23 50.75
C PHE A 85 29.20 -11.67 51.77
N VAL A 86 29.64 -12.01 52.98
CA VAL A 86 28.76 -12.28 54.11
C VAL A 86 29.03 -11.23 55.17
N LEU A 87 28.11 -10.30 55.32
CA LEU A 87 28.14 -9.31 56.39
C LEU A 87 27.29 -9.84 57.56
N TRP A 88 27.90 -9.85 58.74
CA TRP A 88 27.25 -10.24 59.98
C TRP A 88 26.99 -8.99 60.81
N ALA A 89 25.71 -8.63 60.99
CA ALA A 89 25.29 -7.56 61.89
C ALA A 89 24.67 -8.16 63.15
N TRP A 90 25.15 -7.72 64.31
CA TRP A 90 24.71 -8.18 65.63
C TRP A 90 24.00 -7.03 66.33
N ASP A 91 22.68 -7.12 66.51
CA ASP A 91 21.94 -6.16 67.34
C ASP A 91 21.97 -6.64 68.80
N GLY A 92 22.97 -6.15 69.54
CA GLY A 92 22.98 -6.21 71.00
C GLY A 92 22.30 -4.97 71.58
N VAL A 93 21.37 -5.15 72.51
CA VAL A 93 20.82 -4.03 73.30
C VAL A 93 21.98 -3.23 73.90
N ALA A 94 22.04 -1.94 73.59
CA ALA A 94 23.12 -1.04 74.02
C ALA A 94 23.25 -1.06 75.56
N GLY A 95 24.46 -1.36 76.06
CA GLY A 95 24.82 -1.08 77.46
C GLY A 95 25.45 -2.21 78.29
N VAL A 96 25.77 -3.39 77.75
CA VAL A 96 26.47 -4.42 78.55
C VAL A 96 27.66 -5.03 77.80
N THR A 97 28.86 -4.60 78.18
CA THR A 97 30.14 -5.22 77.80
C THR A 97 30.43 -6.42 78.71
N GLY A 98 29.99 -7.60 78.29
CA GLY A 98 30.30 -8.86 78.98
C GLY A 98 31.11 -9.79 78.08
N SER A 99 32.31 -10.17 78.53
CA SER A 99 33.10 -11.28 77.95
C SER A 99 32.37 -12.61 78.24
N HIS A 100 31.40 -12.96 77.41
CA HIS A 100 30.76 -14.27 77.49
C HIS A 100 31.52 -15.26 76.61
N LYS A 101 32.20 -16.24 77.23
CA LYS A 101 32.54 -17.50 76.55
C LYS A 101 31.21 -18.07 76.05
N GLY A 102 31.01 -18.02 74.74
CA GLY A 102 29.75 -18.36 74.09
C GLY A 102 29.26 -19.73 74.55
N GLY A 103 28.07 -19.75 75.13
CA GLY A 103 27.39 -20.98 75.54
C GLY A 103 27.19 -21.96 74.38
N GLU A 104 26.92 -23.21 74.71
CA GLU A 104 26.62 -24.29 73.77
C GLU A 104 25.40 -23.91 72.91
N LEU A 105 25.47 -24.15 71.60
CA LEU A 105 24.40 -23.86 70.66
C LEU A 105 23.19 -24.76 70.98
N VAL A 106 22.06 -24.16 71.38
CA VAL A 106 20.84 -24.90 71.72
C VAL A 106 19.95 -25.04 70.49
N SER A 107 19.79 -23.96 69.73
CA SER A 107 19.05 -23.98 68.47
C SER A 107 19.49 -22.82 67.56
N GLN A 108 19.34 -23.06 66.26
CA GLN A 108 19.63 -22.10 65.20
C GLN A 108 18.50 -22.21 64.18
N GLN A 109 17.85 -21.08 63.90
CA GLN A 109 16.78 -20.99 62.91
C GLN A 109 17.06 -19.82 62.00
N SER A 110 17.00 -20.00 60.68
CA SER A 110 17.10 -18.90 59.72
C SER A 110 15.76 -18.66 59.02
N ALA A 111 15.46 -17.39 58.78
CA ALA A 111 14.29 -16.95 58.03
C ALA A 111 14.76 -16.02 56.91
N LYS A 112 14.34 -16.31 55.67
CA LYS A 112 14.56 -15.43 54.53
C LYS A 112 13.48 -14.35 54.54
N VAL A 113 13.91 -13.10 54.46
CA VAL A 113 13.03 -11.92 54.46
C VAL A 113 13.31 -11.06 53.24
N LYS A 114 12.30 -10.31 52.79
CA LYS A 114 12.42 -9.39 51.66
C LYS A 114 13.48 -8.33 52.00
N GLY A 115 14.52 -8.23 51.18
CA GLY A 115 15.58 -7.24 51.34
C GLY A 115 15.35 -6.00 50.49
N GLU A 116 16.42 -5.48 49.88
CA GLU A 116 16.38 -4.28 49.03
C GLU A 116 15.70 -4.58 47.67
N LYS A 117 15.53 -3.59 46.79
CA LYS A 117 14.94 -3.83 45.47
C LYS A 117 15.90 -4.69 44.62
N SER A 118 15.34 -5.63 43.86
CA SER A 118 16.10 -6.33 42.83
C SER A 118 16.51 -5.37 41.72
N GLU A 119 17.71 -5.55 41.19
CA GLU A 119 18.21 -4.88 39.99
C GLU A 119 18.26 -5.86 38.82
N LEU A 120 18.31 -5.36 37.59
CA LEU A 120 18.55 -6.21 36.42
C LEU A 120 20.03 -6.61 36.36
N THR A 121 20.32 -7.82 35.87
CA THR A 121 21.69 -8.33 35.73
C THR A 121 22.49 -7.58 34.64
N MET A 122 21.80 -6.90 33.73
CA MET A 122 22.37 -6.03 32.69
C MET A 122 21.31 -5.01 32.23
N PRO A 123 21.68 -4.01 31.39
CA PRO A 123 20.70 -3.06 30.85
C PRO A 123 19.54 -3.78 30.15
N GLU A 124 18.33 -3.27 30.33
CA GLU A 124 17.11 -3.84 29.76
C GLU A 124 17.18 -4.02 28.23
N THR A 125 17.78 -3.04 27.55
CA THR A 125 17.97 -3.04 26.09
C THR A 125 18.95 -4.12 25.59
N GLU A 126 19.74 -4.73 26.48
CA GLU A 126 20.70 -5.80 26.17
C GLU A 126 20.20 -7.17 26.65
N LEU A 127 19.42 -7.19 27.74
CA LEU A 127 18.98 -8.40 28.42
C LEU A 127 18.22 -9.36 27.51
N CYS A 128 17.32 -8.83 26.69
CA CYS A 128 16.52 -9.64 25.76
C CYS A 128 17.40 -10.32 24.69
N TRP A 129 18.49 -9.66 24.26
CA TRP A 129 19.35 -10.14 23.19
C TRP A 129 20.20 -11.35 23.57
N MET A 130 20.41 -11.58 24.87
CA MET A 130 21.10 -12.78 25.35
C MET A 130 20.47 -14.08 24.83
N CYS A 131 19.14 -14.07 24.61
CA CYS A 131 18.38 -15.21 24.11
C CYS A 131 17.74 -14.94 22.74
N HIS A 132 17.30 -13.71 22.45
CA HIS A 132 16.60 -13.35 21.21
C HIS A 132 17.52 -12.84 20.08
N GLY A 133 18.80 -13.23 20.10
CA GLY A 133 19.77 -12.87 19.05
C GLY A 133 19.39 -13.35 17.64
N ASN A 134 18.46 -14.29 17.51
CA ASN A 134 17.93 -14.75 16.23
C ASN A 134 17.09 -13.71 15.48
N LEU A 135 16.67 -12.62 16.13
CA LEU A 135 15.98 -11.49 15.51
C LEU A 135 16.94 -10.49 14.81
N SER A 136 18.23 -10.81 14.77
CA SER A 136 19.25 -10.02 14.08
C SER A 136 18.93 -9.71 12.61
N PRO A 137 18.30 -10.59 11.80
CA PRO A 137 17.94 -10.24 10.43
C PRO A 137 16.98 -9.05 10.35
N GLN A 138 15.91 -9.03 11.15
CA GLN A 138 14.96 -7.90 11.19
C GLN A 138 15.64 -6.61 11.66
N MET A 139 16.60 -6.71 12.58
CA MET A 139 17.38 -5.58 13.07
C MET A 139 18.27 -4.95 12.00
N ASN A 140 18.69 -5.74 11.00
CA ASN A 140 19.55 -5.30 9.91
C ASN A 140 18.78 -5.11 8.59
N SER A 141 17.45 -5.13 8.65
CA SER A 141 16.61 -4.87 7.48
C SER A 141 16.71 -3.42 7.02
N ASP A 142 16.39 -3.16 5.75
CA ASP A 142 16.46 -1.81 5.18
C ASP A 142 15.51 -0.83 5.89
N TYR A 143 14.39 -1.33 6.42
CA TYR A 143 13.42 -0.55 7.17
C TYR A 143 13.15 -1.18 8.53
N THR A 144 13.86 -0.70 9.56
CA THR A 144 13.64 -1.12 10.95
C THR A 144 12.57 -0.29 11.64
N HIS A 145 11.79 -0.91 12.53
CA HIS A 145 10.91 -0.16 13.42
C HIS A 145 11.70 0.41 14.60
N ASN A 146 11.63 1.73 14.80
CA ASN A 146 12.53 2.45 15.72
C ASN A 146 12.50 1.95 17.19
N PRO A 147 11.35 1.60 17.80
CA PRO A 147 11.33 0.98 19.12
C PRO A 147 12.08 -0.36 19.17
N PHE A 148 11.96 -1.19 18.14
CA PHE A 148 12.67 -2.46 18.05
C PHE A 148 14.18 -2.24 17.85
N ALA A 149 14.57 -1.35 16.92
CA ALA A 149 15.96 -1.00 16.66
C ALA A 149 16.70 -0.43 17.89
N LYS A 150 15.97 0.13 18.86
CA LYS A 150 16.52 0.65 20.12
C LYS A 150 16.46 -0.33 21.28
N GLY A 151 15.96 -1.54 21.08
CA GLY A 151 15.81 -2.55 22.13
C GLY A 151 14.71 -2.23 23.15
N TYR A 152 13.71 -1.43 22.78
CA TYR A 152 12.56 -1.13 23.65
C TYR A 152 11.52 -2.25 23.60
N CYS A 153 11.95 -3.50 23.82
CA CYS A 153 11.11 -4.69 23.74
C CYS A 153 9.91 -4.60 24.68
N THR A 154 10.11 -4.06 25.87
CA THR A 154 9.11 -3.96 26.94
C THR A 154 8.05 -2.88 26.73
N ALA A 155 8.23 -2.02 25.71
CA ALA A 155 7.17 -1.12 25.29
C ALA A 155 5.96 -1.87 24.72
N CYS A 156 6.19 -3.08 24.19
CA CYS A 156 5.17 -3.91 23.56
C CYS A 156 5.02 -5.27 24.25
N HIS A 157 6.09 -5.83 24.83
CA HIS A 157 6.11 -7.15 25.43
C HIS A 157 6.24 -7.12 26.96
N ASP A 158 5.59 -8.03 27.65
CA ASP A 158 5.83 -8.31 29.07
C ASP A 158 6.91 -9.39 29.19
N PRO A 159 8.04 -9.15 29.88
CA PRO A 159 9.14 -10.11 29.97
C PRO A 159 8.85 -11.30 30.88
N HIS A 160 7.72 -11.32 31.62
CA HIS A 160 7.29 -12.41 32.48
C HIS A 160 6.11 -13.17 31.88
N ALA A 161 4.98 -12.49 31.71
CA ALA A 161 3.75 -13.11 31.24
C ALA A 161 2.76 -12.06 30.76
N ALA A 162 1.93 -12.42 29.79
CA ALA A 162 0.84 -11.58 29.34
C ALA A 162 -0.45 -12.34 29.11
N LYS A 163 -1.56 -11.59 29.14
CA LYS A 163 -2.88 -12.11 28.77
C LYS A 163 -3.02 -12.33 27.27
N TYR A 164 -2.16 -11.71 26.48
CA TYR A 164 -2.18 -11.72 25.03
C TYR A 164 -1.04 -12.57 24.47
N ARG A 165 -1.21 -13.09 23.25
CA ARG A 165 -0.21 -13.96 22.62
C ARG A 165 1.12 -13.25 22.46
N VAL A 166 2.20 -14.01 22.34
CA VAL A 166 3.58 -13.50 22.20
C VAL A 166 3.95 -12.44 23.24
N LEU A 167 3.37 -12.55 24.44
CA LEU A 167 3.65 -11.68 25.58
C LEU A 167 3.26 -10.21 25.37
N LEU A 168 2.30 -9.87 24.50
CA LEU A 168 1.93 -8.47 24.32
C LEU A 168 1.30 -7.85 25.58
N THR A 169 1.70 -6.63 25.93
CA THR A 169 1.19 -5.89 27.10
C THR A 169 -0.30 -5.55 26.98
N MET A 170 -0.82 -5.50 25.76
CA MET A 170 -2.24 -5.30 25.45
C MET A 170 -2.64 -6.00 24.14
N ASP A 171 -3.92 -5.94 23.80
CA ASP A 171 -4.42 -6.48 22.54
C ASP A 171 -3.72 -5.84 21.33
N GLU A 172 -3.31 -6.66 20.37
CA GLU A 172 -2.54 -6.24 19.19
C GLU A 172 -3.22 -5.12 18.39
N ARG A 173 -4.56 -5.15 18.28
CA ARG A 173 -5.33 -4.15 17.53
C ARG A 173 -5.29 -2.78 18.19
N ASN A 174 -5.02 -2.73 19.48
CA ASN A 174 -4.98 -1.50 20.28
C ASN A 174 -3.56 -1.04 20.55
N LEU A 175 -2.59 -1.97 20.62
CA LEU A 175 -1.20 -1.67 20.93
C LEU A 175 -0.59 -0.66 19.96
N CYS A 176 -0.72 -0.88 18.65
CA CYS A 176 -0.10 -0.04 17.63
C CYS A 176 -0.61 1.41 17.70
N VAL A 177 -1.91 1.60 17.93
CA VAL A 177 -2.56 2.92 17.91
C VAL A 177 -2.33 3.74 19.17
N THR A 178 -1.66 3.17 20.19
CA THR A 178 -1.19 3.96 21.35
C THR A 178 -0.13 4.99 20.93
N CYS A 179 0.66 4.67 19.90
CA CYS A 179 1.72 5.53 19.36
C CYS A 179 1.44 5.99 17.92
N HIS A 180 0.70 5.20 17.13
CA HIS A 180 0.34 5.52 15.75
C HIS A 180 -1.12 5.98 15.65
N PRO A 181 -1.42 7.28 15.89
CA PRO A 181 -2.79 7.76 15.85
C PRO A 181 -3.33 7.71 14.41
N ILE A 182 -4.32 6.86 14.18
CA ILE A 182 -4.98 6.68 12.87
C ILE A 182 -6.34 7.40 12.77
N GLY A 183 -6.67 8.26 13.73
CA GLY A 183 -7.99 8.92 13.79
C GLY A 183 -8.32 9.72 12.53
N ALA A 184 -7.31 10.36 11.91
CA ALA A 184 -7.49 11.11 10.68
C ALA A 184 -7.83 10.20 9.49
N GLN A 185 -7.20 9.02 9.39
CA GLN A 185 -7.43 8.04 8.34
C GLN A 185 -8.81 7.40 8.50
N LEU A 186 -9.19 7.05 9.74
CA LEU A 186 -10.50 6.48 10.06
C LEU A 186 -11.66 7.47 9.84
N ALA A 187 -11.39 8.77 9.82
CA ALA A 187 -12.39 9.81 9.55
C ALA A 187 -12.60 10.11 8.06
N ARG A 188 -11.85 9.47 7.16
CA ARG A 188 -12.00 9.65 5.71
C ARG A 188 -13.26 8.97 5.19
N ALA A 189 -13.74 9.40 4.03
CA ALA A 189 -15.01 8.93 3.46
C ALA A 189 -15.02 7.41 3.23
N GLN A 190 -13.88 6.83 2.90
CA GLN A 190 -13.66 5.40 2.73
C GLN A 190 -12.46 5.00 3.57
N VAL A 191 -12.57 3.90 4.31
CA VAL A 191 -11.49 3.33 5.11
C VAL A 191 -11.24 1.93 4.59
N HIS A 192 -9.96 1.57 4.43
CA HIS A 192 -9.61 0.23 3.99
C HIS A 192 -10.00 -0.77 5.10
N PRO A 193 -10.77 -1.85 4.83
CA PRO A 193 -11.30 -2.72 5.89
C PRO A 193 -10.25 -3.27 6.87
N PRO A 194 -9.04 -3.70 6.44
CA PRO A 194 -8.00 -4.11 7.38
C PRO A 194 -7.59 -3.03 8.37
N VAL A 195 -7.64 -1.75 7.98
CA VAL A 195 -7.33 -0.62 8.87
C VAL A 195 -8.49 -0.29 9.78
N GLN A 196 -9.73 -0.35 9.27
CA GLN A 196 -10.93 -0.16 10.07
C GLN A 196 -10.98 -1.15 11.24
N GLU A 197 -10.61 -2.41 10.97
CA GLU A 197 -10.54 -3.49 11.96
C GLU A 197 -9.22 -3.55 12.73
N ARG A 198 -8.27 -2.66 12.41
CA ARG A 198 -6.92 -2.56 13.00
C ARG A 198 -6.10 -3.84 12.92
N TRP A 199 -6.19 -4.55 11.79
CA TRP A 199 -5.32 -5.67 11.44
C TRP A 199 -3.98 -5.19 10.90
N CYS A 200 -3.26 -4.39 11.69
CA CYS A 200 -1.99 -3.77 11.29
C CYS A 200 -0.96 -4.83 10.85
N LEU A 201 -0.93 -5.97 11.53
CA LEU A 201 0.04 -7.05 11.30
C LEU A 201 -0.21 -7.85 10.01
N ASN A 202 -1.34 -7.65 9.33
CA ASN A 202 -1.56 -8.26 8.00
C ASN A 202 -0.67 -7.61 6.94
N CYS A 203 -0.24 -6.37 7.18
CA CYS A 203 0.57 -5.60 6.24
C CYS A 203 1.91 -5.18 6.83
N HIS A 204 2.01 -4.92 8.14
CA HIS A 204 3.20 -4.38 8.78
C HIS A 204 3.90 -5.37 9.72
N ASP A 205 5.22 -5.45 9.64
CA ASP A 205 6.09 -6.11 10.61
C ASP A 205 6.52 -5.12 11.69
N PRO A 206 6.11 -5.29 12.96
CA PRO A 206 6.38 -4.34 14.04
C PRO A 206 7.85 -4.33 14.49
N HIS A 207 8.71 -5.22 13.98
CA HIS A 207 10.14 -5.24 14.25
C HIS A 207 10.91 -4.58 13.10
N GLY A 208 10.59 -4.93 11.86
CA GLY A 208 11.22 -4.36 10.68
C GLY A 208 11.15 -5.31 9.48
N SER A 209 11.37 -4.77 8.29
CA SER A 209 11.41 -5.54 7.06
C SER A 209 12.23 -4.82 5.98
N ASP A 210 12.51 -5.54 4.88
CA ASP A 210 13.22 -4.97 3.73
C ASP A 210 12.31 -4.07 2.86
N TRP A 211 11.04 -3.94 3.22
CA TRP A 211 10.04 -3.23 2.43
C TRP A 211 9.62 -1.92 3.09
N ARG A 212 9.60 -0.84 2.29
CA ARG A 212 9.27 0.51 2.77
C ARG A 212 7.95 0.51 3.52
N GLY A 213 7.95 1.13 4.71
CA GLY A 213 6.78 1.12 5.57
C GLY A 213 6.65 -0.18 6.37
N ILE A 214 7.78 -0.88 6.59
CA ILE A 214 7.86 -2.14 7.36
C ILE A 214 6.86 -3.18 6.85
N LEU A 215 6.68 -3.28 5.54
CA LEU A 215 5.68 -4.21 4.98
C LEU A 215 6.12 -5.66 5.12
N VAL A 216 5.19 -6.58 5.37
CA VAL A 216 5.48 -8.01 5.50
C VAL A 216 5.90 -8.67 4.17
N ASP A 217 5.61 -8.01 3.04
CA ASP A 217 6.02 -8.39 1.69
C ASP A 217 6.11 -7.14 0.81
N ASN A 218 6.61 -7.29 -0.42
CA ASN A 218 6.57 -6.24 -1.43
C ASN A 218 5.13 -5.79 -1.71
N GLN A 219 4.96 -4.53 -2.08
CA GLN A 219 3.65 -3.90 -2.15
C GLN A 219 2.70 -4.62 -3.11
N ARG A 220 3.15 -5.00 -4.30
CA ARG A 220 2.32 -5.68 -5.30
C ARG A 220 1.80 -7.01 -4.74
N ASP A 221 2.71 -7.88 -4.30
CA ASP A 221 2.32 -9.23 -3.91
C ASP A 221 1.51 -9.21 -2.61
N LEU A 222 1.83 -8.30 -1.68
CA LEU A 222 1.03 -8.02 -0.49
C LEU A 222 -0.42 -7.66 -0.86
N CYS A 223 -0.61 -6.70 -1.77
CA CYS A 223 -1.94 -6.30 -2.21
C CYS A 223 -2.69 -7.46 -2.90
N PHE A 224 -1.98 -8.26 -3.69
CA PHE A 224 -2.57 -9.39 -4.42
C PHE A 224 -3.09 -10.51 -3.51
N THR A 225 -2.58 -10.62 -2.28
CA THR A 225 -3.12 -11.58 -1.29
C THR A 225 -4.62 -11.40 -1.03
N CYS A 226 -5.12 -10.17 -1.11
CA CYS A 226 -6.52 -9.80 -0.84
C CYS A 226 -7.26 -9.24 -2.07
N HIS A 227 -6.54 -8.81 -3.11
CA HIS A 227 -7.12 -8.27 -4.35
C HIS A 227 -6.93 -9.23 -5.56
N PRO A 228 -7.56 -10.41 -5.55
CA PRO A 228 -7.34 -11.44 -6.57
C PRO A 228 -7.92 -11.08 -7.94
N THR A 229 -8.76 -10.04 -8.04
CA THR A 229 -9.25 -9.53 -9.33
C THR A 229 -8.23 -8.64 -10.03
N VAL A 230 -7.31 -8.05 -9.28
CA VAL A 230 -6.24 -7.17 -9.81
C VAL A 230 -5.01 -7.99 -10.17
N ALA A 231 -4.69 -9.03 -9.40
CA ALA A 231 -3.50 -9.85 -9.62
C ALA A 231 -3.34 -10.39 -11.07
N PRO A 232 -4.39 -10.89 -11.75
CA PRO A 232 -4.28 -11.37 -13.12
C PRO A 232 -3.94 -10.27 -14.15
N LEU A 233 -4.14 -9.00 -13.81
CA LEU A 233 -3.77 -7.88 -14.69
C LEU A 233 -2.25 -7.81 -14.91
N SER A 234 -1.44 -8.35 -13.98
CA SER A 234 0.01 -8.49 -14.13
C SER A 234 0.43 -9.41 -15.29
N LEU A 235 -0.50 -10.18 -15.86
CA LEU A 235 -0.25 -11.05 -17.01
C LEU A 235 -0.60 -10.38 -18.35
N LYS A 236 -1.18 -9.18 -18.32
CA LYS A 236 -1.53 -8.42 -19.53
C LYS A 236 -0.28 -7.91 -20.23
N ALA A 237 -0.38 -7.80 -21.55
CA ALA A 237 0.75 -7.46 -22.42
C ALA A 237 1.28 -6.03 -22.18
N VAL A 238 0.40 -5.10 -21.81
CA VAL A 238 0.75 -3.69 -21.58
C VAL A 238 0.36 -3.35 -20.15
N GLN A 239 1.35 -2.96 -19.34
CA GLN A 239 1.16 -2.56 -17.96
C GLN A 239 1.51 -1.08 -17.80
N HIS A 240 0.73 -0.39 -16.99
CA HIS A 240 0.99 0.99 -16.62
C HIS A 240 2.20 1.04 -15.68
N ASN A 241 3.06 2.05 -15.80
CA ASN A 241 4.33 2.09 -15.07
C ASN A 241 4.19 1.92 -13.55
N PRO A 242 3.29 2.65 -12.84
CA PRO A 242 3.06 2.41 -11.40
C PRO A 242 2.68 0.97 -11.07
N PHE A 243 1.91 0.31 -11.95
CA PHE A 243 1.51 -1.08 -11.76
C PHE A 243 2.67 -2.06 -12.04
N LEU A 244 3.45 -1.81 -13.10
CA LEU A 244 4.61 -2.62 -13.48
C LEU A 244 5.74 -2.56 -12.45
N TYR A 245 5.92 -1.41 -11.80
CA TYR A 245 6.98 -1.16 -10.82
C TYR A 245 6.50 -1.21 -9.36
N ASP A 246 5.38 -1.88 -9.12
CA ASP A 246 4.88 -2.19 -7.77
C ASP A 246 4.58 -0.96 -6.89
N ASP A 247 4.25 0.18 -7.52
CA ASP A 247 3.89 1.43 -6.86
C ASP A 247 2.37 1.65 -6.88
N CYS A 248 1.64 0.75 -6.23
CA CYS A 248 0.21 0.90 -5.97
C CYS A 248 -0.08 2.17 -5.16
N THR A 249 0.82 2.57 -4.25
CA THR A 249 0.64 3.76 -3.40
C THR A 249 0.82 5.09 -4.13
N GLY A 250 1.40 5.10 -5.33
CA GLY A 250 1.44 6.28 -6.18
C GLY A 250 0.03 6.80 -6.53
N CYS A 251 -0.94 5.88 -6.65
CA CYS A 251 -2.33 6.20 -6.95
C CYS A 251 -3.30 5.92 -5.80
N HIS A 252 -3.03 4.91 -4.98
CA HIS A 252 -3.91 4.49 -3.88
C HIS A 252 -3.38 4.88 -2.50
N GLU A 253 -4.32 5.09 -1.57
CA GLU A 253 -4.08 5.33 -0.17
C GLU A 253 -4.62 4.14 0.65
N PRO A 254 -3.75 3.19 1.05
CA PRO A 254 -4.15 1.90 1.60
C PRO A 254 -4.75 1.99 3.01
N HIS A 255 -4.71 3.14 3.68
CA HIS A 255 -5.35 3.30 5.00
C HIS A 255 -6.78 3.83 4.93
N GLY A 256 -7.07 4.73 3.99
CA GLY A 256 -8.39 5.34 3.85
C GLY A 256 -8.31 6.59 2.98
N SER A 257 -9.31 6.89 2.16
CA SER A 257 -9.33 8.07 1.30
C SER A 257 -10.71 8.72 1.24
N ASN A 258 -10.73 9.98 0.83
CA ASN A 258 -11.96 10.67 0.44
C ASN A 258 -12.37 10.40 -1.02
N TYR A 259 -11.54 9.68 -1.78
CA TYR A 259 -11.75 9.39 -3.20
C TYR A 259 -11.84 7.88 -3.43
N MET A 260 -12.87 7.41 -4.13
CA MET A 260 -13.10 5.99 -4.41
C MET A 260 -12.30 5.52 -5.63
N PRO A 261 -11.76 4.28 -5.68
CA PRO A 261 -11.66 3.29 -4.61
C PRO A 261 -10.33 3.42 -3.84
N LEU A 262 -10.31 4.30 -2.84
CA LEU A 262 -9.10 4.64 -2.07
C LEU A 262 -8.01 5.34 -2.90
N LEU A 263 -8.38 6.25 -3.79
CA LEU A 263 -7.41 7.02 -4.59
C LEU A 263 -6.80 8.17 -3.81
N ASN A 264 -5.59 8.60 -4.13
CA ASN A 264 -4.97 9.79 -3.54
C ASN A 264 -5.71 11.09 -3.91
N LYS A 265 -6.40 11.10 -5.06
CA LYS A 265 -7.12 12.23 -5.64
C LYS A 265 -8.23 11.73 -6.56
N ASN A 266 -9.20 12.57 -6.89
CA ASN A 266 -10.22 12.24 -7.90
C ASN A 266 -9.62 12.25 -9.32
N THR A 267 -10.25 11.49 -10.21
CA THR A 267 -10.04 11.59 -11.65
C THR A 267 -10.83 12.79 -12.22
N PRO A 268 -10.36 13.42 -13.30
CA PRO A 268 -9.05 13.27 -13.96
C PRO A 268 -7.80 13.84 -13.25
N PRO A 269 -7.86 14.77 -12.27
CA PRO A 269 -6.67 15.42 -11.70
C PRO A 269 -5.58 14.47 -11.19
N LEU A 270 -5.92 13.26 -10.73
CA LEU A 270 -4.94 12.23 -10.36
C LEU A 270 -4.03 11.85 -11.54
N CYS A 271 -4.62 11.64 -12.72
CA CYS A 271 -3.90 11.26 -13.93
C CYS A 271 -2.99 12.41 -14.40
N TYR A 272 -3.46 13.65 -14.28
CA TYR A 272 -2.73 14.83 -14.73
C TYR A 272 -1.50 15.18 -13.88
N ASP A 273 -1.40 14.66 -12.66
CA ASP A 273 -0.20 14.83 -11.83
C ASP A 273 1.04 14.23 -12.52
N CYS A 274 0.86 13.18 -13.33
CA CYS A 274 1.90 12.58 -14.16
C CYS A 274 1.74 12.81 -15.67
N HIS A 275 0.52 13.10 -16.15
CA HIS A 275 0.20 13.30 -17.57
C HIS A 275 -0.25 14.75 -17.90
N PRO A 276 0.58 15.79 -17.62
CA PRO A 276 0.18 17.18 -17.83
C PRO A 276 0.03 17.56 -19.31
N GLY A 277 0.64 16.80 -20.22
CA GLY A 277 0.45 16.99 -21.66
C GLY A 277 -0.99 16.71 -22.10
N ILE A 278 -1.58 15.64 -21.57
CA ILE A 278 -2.97 15.25 -21.85
C ILE A 278 -3.95 16.27 -21.28
N ALA A 279 -3.66 16.81 -20.09
CA ALA A 279 -4.45 17.91 -19.52
C ALA A 279 -4.54 19.12 -20.46
N LYS A 280 -3.46 19.41 -21.20
CA LYS A 280 -3.44 20.51 -22.18
C LYS A 280 -4.22 20.18 -23.45
N ASP A 281 -4.36 18.91 -23.82
CA ASP A 281 -5.17 18.52 -24.97
C ASP A 281 -6.65 18.74 -24.70
N PHE A 282 -7.12 18.43 -23.49
CA PHE A 282 -8.51 18.61 -23.08
C PHE A 282 -8.96 20.05 -22.86
N VAL A 283 -8.08 21.04 -23.03
CA VAL A 283 -8.47 22.47 -23.03
C VAL A 283 -8.56 23.06 -24.44
N LYS A 284 -8.25 22.28 -25.48
CA LYS A 284 -8.29 22.72 -26.89
C LYS A 284 -9.72 22.91 -27.40
N THR A 285 -9.92 23.60 -28.51
CA THR A 285 -11.29 23.92 -28.98
C THR A 285 -12.15 22.69 -29.31
N SER A 286 -11.55 21.59 -29.75
CA SER A 286 -12.24 20.33 -29.98
C SER A 286 -11.63 19.25 -29.08
N HIS A 287 -12.38 18.73 -28.12
CA HIS A 287 -11.92 17.67 -27.21
C HIS A 287 -13.11 16.76 -26.84
N HIS A 288 -12.83 15.53 -26.41
CA HIS A 288 -13.87 14.74 -25.73
C HIS A 288 -14.18 15.34 -24.35
N PRO A 289 -15.40 15.16 -23.81
CA PRO A 289 -15.80 15.76 -22.54
C PRO A 289 -15.27 14.98 -21.31
N VAL A 290 -13.97 14.64 -21.28
CA VAL A 290 -13.35 13.89 -20.17
C VAL A 290 -13.30 14.74 -18.90
N GLY A 291 -13.69 14.15 -17.77
CA GLY A 291 -13.83 14.83 -16.49
C GLY A 291 -15.17 15.53 -16.29
N THR A 292 -16.12 15.30 -17.21
CA THR A 292 -17.54 15.56 -16.96
C THR A 292 -18.22 14.31 -16.41
N VAL A 293 -19.51 14.40 -16.06
CA VAL A 293 -20.29 13.24 -15.60
C VAL A 293 -20.42 12.16 -16.68
N GLU A 294 -20.20 12.50 -17.96
CA GLU A 294 -20.46 11.62 -19.09
C GLU A 294 -19.26 10.76 -19.49
N LEU A 295 -18.03 11.18 -19.18
CA LEU A 295 -16.81 10.46 -19.61
C LEU A 295 -15.63 10.71 -18.67
N ASP A 296 -14.94 9.64 -18.32
CA ASP A 296 -13.71 9.65 -17.52
C ASP A 296 -12.58 8.92 -18.25
N CYS A 297 -11.34 9.12 -17.78
CA CYS A 297 -10.15 8.48 -18.38
C CYS A 297 -10.29 6.95 -18.45
N GLN A 298 -10.92 6.38 -17.42
CA GLN A 298 -11.14 4.94 -17.26
C GLN A 298 -12.19 4.36 -18.23
N GLY A 299 -12.94 5.23 -18.92
CA GLY A 299 -13.90 4.81 -19.95
C GLY A 299 -13.20 4.25 -21.20
N CYS A 300 -11.93 4.61 -21.42
CA CYS A 300 -11.14 4.10 -22.54
C CYS A 300 -9.84 3.42 -22.09
N HIS A 301 -9.31 3.77 -20.91
CA HIS A 301 -8.04 3.25 -20.42
C HIS A 301 -8.21 2.39 -19.18
N ASP A 302 -7.50 1.26 -19.11
CA ASP A 302 -7.30 0.55 -17.84
C ASP A 302 -6.08 1.18 -17.11
N PRO A 303 -6.25 1.75 -15.91
CA PRO A 303 -5.15 2.44 -15.21
C PRO A 303 -4.06 1.48 -14.68
N HIS A 304 -4.31 0.17 -14.70
CA HIS A 304 -3.34 -0.86 -14.29
C HIS A 304 -2.70 -1.52 -15.50
N ALA A 305 -3.50 -2.18 -16.34
CA ALA A 305 -2.97 -2.97 -17.46
C ALA A 305 -4.05 -3.32 -18.48
N ALA A 306 -3.65 -3.46 -19.75
CA ALA A 306 -4.52 -3.91 -20.82
C ALA A 306 -3.78 -4.78 -21.84
N ASP A 307 -4.52 -5.42 -22.74
CA ASP A 307 -3.94 -6.20 -23.85
C ASP A 307 -3.48 -5.32 -25.02
N TYR A 308 -3.96 -4.07 -25.06
CA TYR A 308 -3.76 -3.17 -26.19
C TYR A 308 -2.84 -1.98 -25.82
N PRO A 309 -2.07 -1.45 -26.80
CA PRO A 309 -1.21 -0.28 -26.58
C PRO A 309 -1.95 0.91 -25.97
N ALA A 310 -1.22 1.76 -25.26
CA ALA A 310 -1.78 2.90 -24.53
C ALA A 310 -2.86 2.51 -23.50
N LEU A 311 -2.83 1.27 -23.02
CA LEU A 311 -3.75 0.75 -21.99
C LEU A 311 -5.21 0.77 -22.41
N LEU A 312 -5.51 0.69 -23.70
CA LEU A 312 -6.88 0.73 -24.18
C LEU A 312 -7.67 -0.51 -23.75
N THR A 313 -8.92 -0.34 -23.33
CA THR A 313 -9.81 -1.45 -22.93
C THR A 313 -10.33 -2.28 -24.12
N ALA A 314 -10.24 -1.73 -25.33
CA ALA A 314 -10.66 -2.37 -26.58
C ALA A 314 -9.69 -2.10 -27.73
N ARG A 315 -9.69 -3.00 -28.72
CA ARG A 315 -8.74 -2.98 -29.84
C ARG A 315 -9.15 -1.99 -30.93
N ASN A 316 -8.22 -1.15 -31.38
CA ASN A 316 -8.36 -0.32 -32.58
C ASN A 316 -9.68 0.49 -32.54
N ASN A 317 -10.40 0.54 -33.67
CA ASN A 317 -11.65 1.30 -33.81
C ASN A 317 -12.78 0.77 -32.91
N ASN A 318 -12.70 -0.47 -32.40
CA ASN A 318 -13.74 -1.00 -31.51
C ASN A 318 -13.90 -0.14 -30.26
N MET A 319 -12.80 0.43 -29.75
CA MET A 319 -12.82 1.40 -28.65
C MET A 319 -13.77 2.56 -28.94
N CYS A 320 -13.65 3.14 -30.14
CA CYS A 320 -14.52 4.24 -30.54
C CYS A 320 -15.96 3.76 -30.67
N TYR A 321 -16.19 2.54 -31.17
CA TYR A 321 -17.53 2.00 -31.40
C TYR A 321 -18.29 1.61 -30.15
N GLU A 322 -17.64 1.51 -28.99
CA GLU A 322 -18.34 1.34 -27.71
C GLU A 322 -19.31 2.50 -27.42
N CYS A 323 -19.03 3.68 -27.98
CA CYS A 323 -19.94 4.84 -27.92
C CYS A 323 -20.41 5.35 -29.29
N HIS A 324 -19.56 5.30 -30.33
CA HIS A 324 -19.81 5.94 -31.63
C HIS A 324 -20.52 5.05 -32.68
N GLY A 325 -21.40 4.14 -32.26
CA GLY A 325 -22.12 3.22 -33.15
C GLY A 325 -23.13 3.88 -34.12
N SER A 326 -23.70 5.04 -33.77
CA SER A 326 -24.69 5.72 -34.63
C SER A 326 -24.89 7.23 -34.32
N ALA A 327 -23.84 7.97 -33.96
CA ALA A 327 -23.97 9.39 -33.54
C ALA A 327 -23.07 10.42 -34.25
N ILE A 328 -22.23 10.06 -35.23
CA ILE A 328 -21.52 11.06 -36.06
C ILE A 328 -21.50 10.58 -37.53
N GLN A 329 -22.63 10.69 -38.23
CA GLN A 329 -22.72 10.65 -39.71
C GLN A 329 -21.90 9.56 -40.46
N ALA A 330 -21.76 8.36 -39.89
CA ALA A 330 -20.98 7.30 -40.51
C ALA A 330 -21.90 6.25 -41.15
N SER A 331 -21.69 5.99 -42.44
CA SER A 331 -22.23 4.82 -43.12
C SER A 331 -21.05 3.95 -43.50
N TYR A 332 -20.65 3.06 -42.58
CA TYR A 332 -19.42 2.28 -42.71
C TYR A 332 -19.44 1.33 -43.90
N ASP A 333 -20.61 0.80 -44.25
CA ASP A 333 -20.77 -0.20 -45.32
C ASP A 333 -20.38 0.32 -46.72
N ALA A 334 -20.17 1.63 -46.89
CA ALA A 334 -19.77 2.25 -48.15
C ALA A 334 -18.50 3.12 -48.06
N SER A 335 -17.80 3.14 -46.92
CA SER A 335 -16.55 3.91 -46.78
C SER A 335 -15.36 3.16 -47.38
N LEU A 336 -14.63 3.80 -48.30
CA LEU A 336 -13.33 3.31 -48.76
C LEU A 336 -12.23 3.36 -47.67
N HIS A 337 -12.52 3.97 -46.51
CA HIS A 337 -11.63 4.04 -45.34
C HIS A 337 -12.01 3.05 -44.24
N PHE A 338 -12.79 2.01 -44.54
CA PHE A 338 -13.29 1.08 -43.51
C PHE A 338 -12.17 0.38 -42.70
N ASP A 339 -11.01 0.13 -43.32
CA ASP A 339 -9.84 -0.45 -42.68
C ASP A 339 -8.89 0.58 -42.03
N THR A 340 -9.16 1.88 -42.19
CA THR A 340 -8.33 2.96 -41.62
C THR A 340 -8.65 3.15 -40.14
N LEU A 341 -7.63 3.37 -39.31
CA LEU A 341 -7.88 3.62 -37.89
C LEU A 341 -8.44 5.03 -37.70
N CYS A 342 -9.44 5.18 -36.83
CA CYS A 342 -9.99 6.49 -36.48
C CYS A 342 -8.88 7.44 -36.03
N ILE A 343 -7.92 6.90 -35.26
CA ILE A 343 -6.76 7.62 -34.74
C ILE A 343 -5.68 7.92 -35.78
N ASP A 344 -5.87 7.61 -37.06
CA ASP A 344 -4.99 8.09 -38.13
C ASP A 344 -5.39 9.50 -38.58
N CYS A 345 -6.65 9.87 -38.36
CA CYS A 345 -7.22 11.18 -38.69
C CYS A 345 -7.60 11.98 -37.44
N HIS A 346 -8.07 11.30 -36.39
CA HIS A 346 -8.57 11.92 -35.16
C HIS A 346 -7.56 11.79 -34.01
N THR A 347 -7.68 12.69 -33.03
CA THR A 347 -7.02 12.59 -31.72
C THR A 347 -8.09 12.50 -30.63
N PRO A 348 -8.10 11.45 -29.80
CA PRO A 348 -9.18 11.23 -28.83
C PRO A 348 -9.14 12.20 -27.64
N HIS A 349 -8.04 12.90 -27.39
CA HIS A 349 -7.98 13.85 -26.25
C HIS A 349 -8.42 15.25 -26.66
N GLY A 350 -7.73 15.86 -27.61
CA GLY A 350 -8.15 17.14 -28.15
C GLY A 350 -7.27 17.70 -29.27
N SER A 351 -7.89 18.57 -30.06
CA SER A 351 -7.33 19.23 -31.23
C SER A 351 -7.83 20.67 -31.34
N GLU A 352 -7.03 21.50 -32.02
CA GLU A 352 -7.46 22.82 -32.49
C GLU A 352 -8.49 22.71 -33.63
N TRP A 353 -8.55 21.57 -34.32
CA TRP A 353 -9.34 21.37 -35.54
C TRP A 353 -10.51 20.44 -35.29
N GLY A 354 -11.73 20.94 -35.48
CA GLY A 354 -12.96 20.17 -35.27
C GLY A 354 -13.35 19.31 -36.49
N PRO A 355 -13.99 18.13 -36.28
CA PRO A 355 -14.11 17.42 -35.00
C PRO A 355 -12.87 16.55 -34.73
N LEU A 356 -12.07 16.92 -33.73
CA LEU A 356 -10.91 16.16 -33.23
C LEU A 356 -9.86 15.79 -34.29
N LEU A 357 -9.70 16.54 -35.37
CA LEU A 357 -8.78 16.19 -36.46
C LEU A 357 -7.32 16.49 -36.06
N GLN A 358 -6.38 15.59 -36.35
CA GLN A 358 -4.96 15.82 -36.05
C GLN A 358 -4.35 16.99 -36.82
N GLN A 359 -4.88 17.30 -38.01
CA GLN A 359 -4.48 18.42 -38.84
C GLN A 359 -5.70 19.05 -39.50
N ARG A 360 -5.59 20.31 -39.93
CA ARG A 360 -6.67 20.99 -40.64
C ARG A 360 -6.90 20.34 -42.01
N THR A 361 -8.11 20.43 -42.53
CA THR A 361 -8.40 20.04 -43.92
C THR A 361 -7.86 21.10 -44.89
N PRO A 362 -7.22 20.74 -46.02
CA PRO A 362 -7.03 19.39 -46.58
C PRO A 362 -5.74 18.67 -46.14
N ASP A 363 -4.89 19.29 -45.33
CA ASP A 363 -3.55 18.78 -44.99
C ASP A 363 -3.60 17.35 -44.41
N ILE A 364 -4.60 17.04 -43.57
CA ILE A 364 -4.80 15.68 -43.04
C ILE A 364 -5.00 14.62 -44.14
N CYS A 365 -5.72 14.97 -45.21
CA CYS A 365 -5.96 14.08 -46.34
C CYS A 365 -4.69 13.90 -47.19
N LEU A 366 -3.90 14.97 -47.32
CA LEU A 366 -2.71 14.99 -48.16
C LEU A 366 -1.53 14.18 -47.57
N ASN A 367 -1.62 13.76 -46.31
CA ASN A 367 -0.68 12.79 -45.73
C ASN A 367 -0.66 11.46 -46.50
N CYS A 368 -1.79 11.06 -47.10
CA CYS A 368 -1.90 9.82 -47.88
C CYS A 368 -2.30 10.07 -49.35
N HIS A 369 -3.06 11.13 -49.63
CA HIS A 369 -3.53 11.47 -50.97
C HIS A 369 -2.60 12.49 -51.65
N ALA A 370 -1.75 12.03 -52.56
CA ALA A 370 -0.73 12.87 -53.18
C ALA A 370 -1.32 14.07 -53.97
N PRO A 371 -0.83 15.32 -53.76
CA PRO A 371 -1.38 16.54 -54.35
C PRO A 371 -1.40 16.59 -55.89
N HIS A 372 -0.44 15.94 -56.55
CA HIS A 372 -0.28 15.98 -58.02
C HIS A 372 -1.49 15.42 -58.80
N ARG A 373 -2.41 14.71 -58.14
CA ARG A 373 -3.64 14.20 -58.75
C ARG A 373 -4.80 15.18 -58.71
N TYR A 374 -4.68 16.29 -57.98
CA TYR A 374 -5.81 17.19 -57.66
C TYR A 374 -5.54 18.66 -58.00
N ASP A 375 -4.27 19.06 -58.09
CA ASP A 375 -3.83 20.40 -58.52
C ASP A 375 -3.25 20.39 -59.95
N ASP A 376 -3.58 19.38 -60.77
CA ASP A 376 -3.08 19.26 -62.16
C ASP A 376 -3.88 20.16 -63.11
N PRO A 377 -3.26 21.18 -63.75
CA PRO A 377 -3.95 22.06 -64.70
C PRO A 377 -4.48 21.33 -65.95
N GLY A 378 -4.11 20.06 -66.17
CA GLY A 378 -4.58 19.23 -67.29
C GLY A 378 -5.83 18.36 -67.03
N TYR A 379 -6.33 18.29 -65.79
CA TYR A 379 -7.50 17.47 -65.44
C TYR A 379 -8.70 18.33 -64.99
N ASN A 380 -9.92 17.84 -65.19
CA ASN A 380 -11.16 18.44 -64.67
C ASN A 380 -11.32 18.24 -63.15
N ASN A 381 -10.25 18.42 -62.37
CA ASN A 381 -10.23 18.36 -60.91
C ASN A 381 -10.28 19.79 -60.33
N HIS A 382 -11.04 19.97 -59.25
CA HIS A 382 -11.15 21.28 -58.60
C HIS A 382 -9.95 21.49 -57.66
N PRO A 383 -9.29 22.66 -57.68
CA PRO A 383 -8.26 22.96 -56.69
C PRO A 383 -8.91 23.00 -55.30
N VAL A 384 -8.58 22.03 -54.45
CA VAL A 384 -9.03 21.93 -53.06
C VAL A 384 -8.00 22.59 -52.17
N ARG A 385 -8.08 23.92 -52.08
CA ARG A 385 -7.20 24.73 -51.24
C ARG A 385 -8.04 25.71 -50.42
N PRO A 386 -7.66 26.02 -49.17
CA PRO A 386 -8.40 26.97 -48.32
C PRO A 386 -8.46 28.41 -48.85
N VAL A 387 -7.84 28.70 -50.01
CA VAL A 387 -7.93 29.98 -50.71
C VAL A 387 -9.20 30.13 -51.54
N PHE A 388 -9.85 29.03 -51.90
CA PHE A 388 -11.12 29.04 -52.61
C PHE A 388 -12.28 28.97 -51.62
N TYR A 389 -13.43 29.54 -51.97
CA TYR A 389 -14.62 29.55 -51.10
C TYR A 389 -15.64 28.54 -51.62
N ASP A 390 -16.20 27.73 -50.72
CA ASP A 390 -17.29 26.82 -51.01
C ASP A 390 -18.63 27.52 -50.69
N PRO A 391 -19.40 27.96 -51.71
CA PRO A 391 -20.66 28.66 -51.50
C PRO A 391 -21.75 27.76 -50.93
N LEU A 392 -21.66 26.43 -51.09
CA LEU A 392 -22.65 25.49 -50.57
C LEU A 392 -22.42 25.20 -49.09
N ALA A 393 -21.15 25.15 -48.67
CA ALA A 393 -20.79 24.90 -47.29
C ALA A 393 -20.54 26.18 -46.46
N GLY A 394 -20.48 27.35 -47.10
CA GLY A 394 -20.26 28.63 -46.44
C GLY A 394 -18.88 28.80 -45.79
N GLN A 395 -17.87 28.08 -46.30
CA GLN A 395 -16.54 27.96 -45.69
C GLN A 395 -15.45 27.81 -46.76
N PRO A 396 -14.15 27.88 -46.44
CA PRO A 396 -13.10 27.55 -47.39
C PRO A 396 -13.32 26.19 -48.05
N LEU A 397 -13.10 26.12 -49.35
CA LEU A 397 -13.27 24.93 -50.15
C LEU A 397 -12.20 23.90 -49.80
N THR A 398 -12.67 22.72 -49.40
CA THR A 398 -11.81 21.60 -49.03
C THR A 398 -12.35 20.31 -49.61
N CYS A 399 -11.62 19.20 -49.45
CA CYS A 399 -12.07 17.87 -49.90
C CYS A 399 -13.43 17.50 -49.30
N VAL A 400 -13.71 17.91 -48.06
CA VAL A 400 -14.89 17.48 -47.30
C VAL A 400 -15.90 18.60 -47.03
N SER A 401 -15.75 19.80 -47.62
CA SER A 401 -16.70 20.90 -47.42
C SER A 401 -18.09 20.51 -47.98
N SER A 402 -18.20 20.33 -49.30
CA SER A 402 -19.44 19.88 -49.97
C SER A 402 -19.29 18.60 -50.78
N CYS A 403 -18.05 18.14 -51.01
CA CYS A 403 -17.76 17.10 -52.00
C CYS A 403 -17.69 15.71 -51.39
N HIS A 404 -16.73 15.42 -50.50
CA HIS A 404 -16.51 14.06 -49.99
C HIS A 404 -16.99 13.84 -48.55
N ASN A 405 -17.53 12.66 -48.27
CA ASN A 405 -17.75 12.17 -46.90
C ASN A 405 -16.72 11.06 -46.57
N PRO A 406 -15.70 11.33 -45.74
CA PRO A 406 -14.67 10.35 -45.42
C PRO A 406 -15.20 9.17 -44.59
N HIS A 407 -16.33 9.34 -43.89
CA HIS A 407 -16.98 8.31 -43.07
C HIS A 407 -17.98 7.43 -43.84
N GLY A 408 -18.02 7.57 -45.16
CA GLY A 408 -18.84 6.76 -46.05
C GLY A 408 -20.13 7.45 -46.50
N THR A 409 -20.61 7.01 -47.66
CA THR A 409 -21.76 7.58 -48.36
C THR A 409 -22.27 6.57 -49.39
N PRO A 410 -23.58 6.53 -49.68
CA PRO A 410 -24.13 5.65 -50.71
C PRO A 410 -23.68 6.00 -52.14
N PHE A 411 -22.97 7.12 -52.34
CA PHE A 411 -22.55 7.57 -53.67
C PHE A 411 -21.09 7.18 -53.97
N SER A 412 -20.83 6.83 -55.23
CA SER A 412 -19.50 6.43 -55.71
C SER A 412 -18.42 7.48 -55.40
N ALA A 413 -17.17 7.02 -55.22
CA ALA A 413 -16.02 7.90 -54.95
C ALA A 413 -16.18 8.78 -53.71
N MET A 414 -16.89 8.28 -52.70
CA MET A 414 -17.06 8.95 -51.40
C MET A 414 -17.74 10.32 -51.51
N LEU A 415 -18.57 10.57 -52.52
CA LEU A 415 -19.23 11.86 -52.71
C LEU A 415 -20.43 12.04 -51.75
N LYS A 416 -20.66 13.23 -51.21
CA LYS A 416 -21.86 13.57 -50.41
C LYS A 416 -23.15 13.62 -51.23
N TRP A 417 -23.01 13.75 -52.55
CA TRP A 417 -24.12 13.91 -53.49
C TRP A 417 -23.94 12.95 -54.68
N PRO A 418 -25.03 12.50 -55.32
CA PRO A 418 -24.93 11.63 -56.48
C PRO A 418 -24.28 12.37 -57.65
N ASN A 419 -23.43 11.67 -58.41
CA ASN A 419 -22.84 12.23 -59.65
C ASN A 419 -23.86 12.28 -60.82
N MET A 420 -25.01 11.61 -60.68
CA MET A 420 -26.06 11.45 -61.69
C MET A 420 -27.43 11.58 -61.05
N GLN A 421 -28.25 12.53 -61.52
CA GLN A 421 -29.68 12.55 -61.23
C GLN A 421 -30.41 11.79 -62.35
N THR A 422 -31.02 10.65 -62.03
CA THR A 422 -32.05 10.08 -62.91
C THR A 422 -33.36 10.79 -62.63
N TYR A 423 -33.73 11.73 -63.51
CA TYR A 423 -35.10 12.24 -63.62
C TYR A 423 -35.65 11.78 -64.97
N GLY A 424 -36.68 10.92 -64.97
CA GLY A 424 -37.42 10.57 -66.19
C GLY A 424 -36.65 9.76 -67.25
N GLY A 425 -35.63 8.97 -66.89
CA GLY A 425 -34.98 8.04 -67.83
C GLY A 425 -34.06 8.68 -68.87
N GLN A 426 -33.68 9.96 -68.73
CA GLN A 426 -32.66 10.61 -69.57
C GLN A 426 -31.42 10.98 -68.76
N TYR A 427 -30.25 10.55 -69.26
CA TYR A 427 -28.94 10.80 -68.68
C TYR A 427 -28.49 12.25 -68.97
N TRP A 428 -28.72 13.17 -68.04
CA TRP A 428 -28.17 14.53 -68.12
C TRP A 428 -26.85 14.62 -67.34
N GLY A 429 -25.79 15.05 -68.04
CA GLY A 429 -24.39 14.81 -67.69
C GLY A 429 -23.88 15.36 -66.35
N LYS A 430 -22.92 14.57 -65.81
CA LYS A 430 -21.78 14.76 -64.88
C LYS A 430 -21.66 15.94 -63.89
N ASP A 431 -22.57 16.91 -63.85
CA ASP A 431 -22.27 18.23 -63.28
C ASP A 431 -23.34 18.78 -62.34
N TYR A 432 -24.14 17.95 -61.65
CA TYR A 432 -25.15 18.49 -60.72
C TYR A 432 -24.53 19.33 -59.60
N ILE A 433 -23.44 18.84 -58.98
CA ILE A 433 -22.71 19.55 -57.93
C ILE A 433 -21.95 20.76 -58.51
N CYS A 434 -21.32 20.59 -59.68
CA CYS A 434 -20.61 21.66 -60.39
C CYS A 434 -21.56 22.81 -60.74
N ARG A 435 -22.75 22.51 -61.26
CA ARG A 435 -23.78 23.52 -61.59
C ARG A 435 -24.25 24.28 -60.35
N LYS A 436 -24.40 23.64 -59.18
CA LYS A 436 -24.79 24.38 -57.98
C LYS A 436 -23.76 25.41 -57.53
N CYS A 437 -22.48 25.15 -57.72
CA CYS A 437 -21.42 26.12 -57.42
C CYS A 437 -21.16 27.12 -58.56
N HIS A 438 -21.31 26.70 -59.83
CA HIS A 438 -20.93 27.50 -61.01
C HIS A 438 -22.10 28.22 -61.72
N SER A 439 -23.36 27.86 -61.44
CA SER A 439 -24.54 28.51 -62.04
C SER A 439 -24.72 30.00 -61.66
N PRO A 440 -24.25 30.51 -60.50
CA PRO A 440 -24.26 31.95 -60.21
C PRO A 440 -23.19 32.76 -60.97
N VAL A 441 -22.15 32.08 -61.47
CA VAL A 441 -20.92 32.71 -62.00
C VAL A 441 -20.91 32.83 -63.53
N GLY A 442 -21.99 32.43 -64.20
CA GLY A 442 -22.10 32.55 -65.66
C GLY A 442 -21.03 31.74 -66.41
N VAL A 443 -20.69 30.55 -65.93
CA VAL A 443 -19.78 29.66 -66.64
C VAL A 443 -20.46 29.19 -67.93
N LYS A 444 -20.06 29.78 -69.06
CA LYS A 444 -20.41 29.29 -70.39
C LYS A 444 -19.64 27.99 -70.61
N TYR A 445 -20.39 26.93 -70.90
CA TYR A 445 -19.87 25.63 -71.35
C TYR A 445 -19.08 25.76 -72.64
#